data_AF-A0A926SUJ7-F1
#
_entry.id   AF-A0A926SUJ7-F1
#
_cell.length_a   1.000
_cell.length_b   1.000
_cell.length_c   1.000
_cell.angle_alpha   90.00
_cell.angle_beta   90.00
_cell.angle_gamma   90.00
#
_symmetry.space_group_name_H-M   'P 1'
#
loop_
_entity.id
_entity.type
_entity.pdbx_description
1 polymer ?
#
loop_
_entity_poly.entity_id
_entity_poly.type
_entity_poly.pdbx_seq_one_letter_code
_entity_poly.pdbx_strand_id
1 'polypeptide(L)'
;MPLPTVILPGYLEGAIAYLPLQQSLEQLGFPTLTVPIRFRDWVPTVGGRSMIPILRLLDMTVKQALQQYNASAINLIGHSAGGWISRIYMGELPYSIHGDVTDDAGLWHAHPYVSTLVTLGTPHISGERWTRKNLDFVKMNYPGAFYPKVRYVCVAGKSIFGARRPGQWLAHSSYKLTCGNGETWGDGITPIEAAHLEGATNLVIEGVKHSPRTPGIWYGSPEVIQSWASYLA
;
A
#
# COMPACT_ATOMS: atom_id res chain seq x y z
N MET A 1 13.39 -6.88 20.13
CA MET A 1 13.88 -6.40 18.83
C MET A 1 12.68 -5.94 18.03
N PRO A 2 12.78 -4.84 17.25
CA PRO A 2 11.68 -4.42 16.37
C PRO A 2 11.31 -5.55 15.40
N LEU A 3 10.03 -5.66 15.08
CA LEU A 3 9.57 -6.68 14.13
C LEU A 3 10.16 -6.39 12.74
N PRO A 4 10.50 -7.42 11.96
CA PRO A 4 10.89 -7.22 10.58
C PRO A 4 9.74 -6.58 9.78
N THR A 5 10.09 -5.63 8.92
CA THR A 5 9.16 -4.85 8.11
C THR A 5 9.27 -5.26 6.65
N VAL A 6 8.15 -5.52 5.99
CA VAL A 6 8.10 -5.87 4.57
C VAL A 6 7.42 -4.75 3.79
N ILE A 7 8.14 -4.15 2.84
CA ILE A 7 7.63 -3.12 1.94
C ILE A 7 7.09 -3.76 0.68
N LEU A 8 5.81 -3.54 0.37
CA LEU A 8 5.20 -3.84 -0.91
C LEU A 8 5.11 -2.57 -1.79
N PRO A 9 5.92 -2.50 -2.87
CA PRO A 9 5.85 -1.43 -3.87
C PRO A 9 4.46 -1.16 -4.44
N GLY A 10 4.27 0.09 -4.88
CA GLY A 10 3.12 0.53 -5.66
C GLY A 10 3.14 0.06 -7.11
N TYR A 11 1.97 0.14 -7.74
CA TYR A 11 1.72 -0.32 -9.10
C TYR A 11 2.69 0.29 -10.11
N LEU A 12 3.18 -0.53 -11.05
CA LEU A 12 4.16 -0.13 -12.09
C LEU A 12 5.48 0.45 -11.54
N GLU A 13 5.82 0.20 -10.27
CA GLU A 13 7.10 0.57 -9.68
C GLU A 13 7.93 -0.67 -9.33
N GLY A 14 9.26 -0.55 -9.41
CA GLY A 14 10.18 -1.61 -9.00
C GLY A 14 10.70 -1.41 -7.59
N ALA A 15 11.13 -2.50 -6.95
CA ALA A 15 11.75 -2.49 -5.62
C ALA A 15 12.93 -1.50 -5.50
N ILE A 16 13.66 -1.29 -6.60
CA ILE A 16 14.81 -0.37 -6.66
C ILE A 16 14.44 1.06 -6.20
N ALA A 17 13.23 1.53 -6.50
CA ALA A 17 12.79 2.87 -6.13
C ALA A 17 12.53 3.02 -4.62
N TYR A 18 12.42 1.92 -3.88
CA TYR A 18 12.19 1.89 -2.43
C TYR A 18 13.47 1.61 -1.64
N LEU A 19 14.62 1.41 -2.29
CA LEU A 19 15.88 1.22 -1.58
C LEU A 19 16.19 2.35 -0.58
N PRO A 20 15.98 3.65 -0.90
CA PRO A 20 16.21 4.72 0.07
C PRO A 20 15.28 4.62 1.30
N LEU A 21 14.02 4.21 1.10
CA LEU A 21 13.07 3.97 2.18
C LEU A 21 13.52 2.79 3.05
N GLN A 22 13.89 1.67 2.43
CA GLN A 22 14.41 0.50 3.14
C GLN A 22 15.62 0.87 4.00
N GLN A 23 16.62 1.55 3.42
CA GLN A 23 17.83 1.98 4.12
C GLN A 23 17.52 2.93 5.29
N SER A 24 16.57 3.85 5.09
CA SER A 24 16.16 4.79 6.15
C SER A 24 15.49 4.05 7.32
N LEU A 25 14.65 3.04 7.05
CA LEU A 25 14.03 2.22 8.10
C LEU A 25 15.06 1.34 8.83
N GLU A 26 16.01 0.76 8.10
CA GLU A 26 17.12 -0.01 8.68
C GLU A 26 17.97 0.87 9.61
N GLN A 27 18.27 2.11 9.22
CA GLN A 27 18.98 3.10 10.06
C GLN A 27 18.19 3.49 11.32
N LEU A 28 16.86 3.47 11.25
CA LEU A 28 15.98 3.67 12.41
C LEU A 28 15.83 2.41 13.28
N GLY A 29 16.50 1.30 12.91
CA GLY A 29 16.50 0.06 13.68
C GLY A 29 15.39 -0.92 13.32
N PHE A 30 14.60 -0.67 12.26
CA PHE A 30 13.59 -1.59 11.77
C PHE A 30 14.21 -2.52 10.70
N PRO A 31 14.41 -3.82 10.98
CA PRO A 31 14.90 -4.74 9.96
C PRO A 31 13.91 -4.76 8.80
N THR A 32 14.36 -4.52 7.56
CA THR A 32 13.42 -4.25 6.45
C THR A 32 13.76 -5.05 5.20
N LEU A 33 12.76 -5.63 4.55
CA LEU A 33 12.87 -6.21 3.21
C LEU A 33 11.88 -5.51 2.27
N THR A 34 12.32 -5.19 1.07
CA THR A 34 11.40 -4.79 -0.01
C THR A 34 11.06 -6.00 -0.87
N VAL A 35 9.76 -6.24 -1.11
CA VAL A 35 9.31 -7.29 -2.03
C VAL A 35 10.00 -7.06 -3.39
N PRO A 36 10.71 -8.06 -3.97
CA PRO A 36 11.62 -7.86 -5.10
C PRO A 36 10.90 -7.76 -6.45
N ILE A 37 9.88 -6.90 -6.51
CA ILE A 37 9.07 -6.63 -7.70
C ILE A 37 9.88 -5.83 -8.72
N ARG A 38 9.82 -6.25 -9.96
CA ARG A 38 10.28 -5.51 -11.13
C ARG A 38 9.07 -4.92 -11.85
N PHE A 39 9.30 -3.86 -12.63
CA PHE A 39 8.25 -3.26 -13.46
C PHE A 39 7.46 -4.30 -14.28
N ARG A 40 8.17 -5.28 -14.88
CA ARG A 40 7.58 -6.33 -15.72
C ARG A 40 6.65 -7.28 -14.96
N ASP A 41 6.80 -7.41 -13.64
CA ASP A 41 5.97 -8.32 -12.83
C ASP A 41 4.55 -7.77 -12.66
N TRP A 42 4.34 -6.47 -12.94
CA TRP A 42 3.01 -5.85 -13.00
C TRP A 42 2.28 -6.13 -14.32
N VAL A 43 2.97 -6.48 -15.40
CA VAL A 43 2.35 -6.66 -16.74
C VAL A 43 1.17 -7.66 -16.73
N PRO A 44 1.24 -8.82 -16.04
CA PRO A 44 0.11 -9.75 -15.96
C PRO A 44 -1.13 -9.17 -15.27
N THR A 45 -0.96 -8.13 -14.45
CA THR A 45 -2.02 -7.53 -13.62
C THR A 45 -2.75 -6.36 -14.32
N VAL A 46 -2.24 -5.94 -15.49
CA VAL A 46 -2.77 -4.82 -16.28
C VAL A 46 -4.23 -5.03 -16.69
N GLY A 47 -5.01 -3.94 -16.63
CA GLY A 47 -6.43 -3.93 -17.00
C GLY A 47 -7.32 -4.51 -15.91
N GLY A 48 -6.90 -4.45 -14.64
CA GLY A 48 -7.71 -4.96 -13.53
C GLY A 48 -7.67 -6.48 -13.40
N ARG A 49 -6.64 -7.12 -13.94
CA ARG A 49 -6.44 -8.56 -13.81
C ARG A 49 -6.03 -8.93 -12.39
N SER A 50 -5.81 -10.23 -12.20
CA SER A 50 -5.42 -10.80 -10.93
C SER A 50 -4.11 -10.23 -10.38
N MET A 51 -4.05 -10.14 -9.05
CA MET A 51 -2.87 -9.72 -8.28
C MET A 51 -2.10 -10.91 -7.72
N ILE A 52 -2.48 -12.15 -8.09
CA ILE A 52 -1.82 -13.39 -7.65
C ILE A 52 -0.30 -13.40 -7.91
N PRO A 53 0.22 -12.92 -9.06
CA PRO A 53 1.66 -12.84 -9.27
C PRO A 53 2.38 -11.99 -8.20
N ILE A 54 1.75 -10.90 -7.76
CA ILE A 54 2.28 -9.99 -6.74
C ILE A 54 2.13 -10.59 -5.34
N LEU A 55 1.00 -11.22 -5.05
CA LEU A 55 0.76 -11.93 -3.79
C LEU A 55 1.77 -13.05 -3.55
N ARG A 56 2.17 -13.79 -4.59
CA ARG A 56 3.23 -14.81 -4.49
C ARG A 56 4.57 -14.21 -4.08
N LEU A 57 4.95 -13.07 -4.67
CA LEU A 57 6.19 -12.38 -4.31
C LEU A 57 6.13 -11.85 -2.87
N LEU A 58 5.00 -11.29 -2.48
CA LEU A 58 4.77 -10.84 -1.10
C LEU A 58 4.90 -12.01 -0.12
N ASP A 59 4.20 -13.11 -0.35
CA ASP A 59 4.20 -14.28 0.53
C ASP A 59 5.61 -14.86 0.73
N MET A 60 6.37 -15.03 -0.36
CA MET A 60 7.77 -15.46 -0.27
C MET A 60 8.62 -14.51 0.57
N THR A 61 8.42 -13.19 0.41
CA THR A 61 9.18 -12.17 1.15
C THR A 61 8.82 -12.16 2.63
N VAL A 62 7.54 -12.34 2.96
CA VAL A 62 7.06 -12.40 4.35
C VAL A 62 7.58 -13.65 5.05
N LYS A 63 7.52 -14.82 4.39
CA LYS A 63 8.10 -16.08 4.90
C LYS A 63 9.61 -15.95 5.11
N GLN A 64 10.31 -15.34 4.15
CA GLN A 64 11.74 -15.04 4.29
C GLN A 64 11.99 -14.14 5.52
N ALA A 65 11.23 -13.07 5.70
CA ALA A 65 11.40 -12.15 6.82
C ALA A 65 11.19 -12.85 8.18
N LEU A 66 10.13 -13.65 8.30
CA LEU A 66 9.84 -14.42 9.52
C LEU A 66 11.00 -15.40 9.84
N GLN A 67 11.50 -16.12 8.83
CA GLN A 67 12.59 -17.08 9.00
C GLN A 67 13.93 -16.39 9.29
N GLN A 68 14.32 -15.38 8.51
CA GLN A 68 15.60 -14.69 8.59
C GLN A 68 15.80 -14.00 9.94
N TYR A 69 14.72 -13.45 10.52
CA TYR A 69 14.77 -12.73 11.79
C TYR A 69 14.23 -13.54 12.97
N ASN A 70 13.91 -14.82 12.78
CA ASN A 70 13.30 -15.70 13.78
C ASN A 70 12.12 -15.01 14.52
N ALA A 71 11.24 -14.37 13.74
CA ALA A 71 10.14 -13.56 14.25
C ALA A 71 8.81 -14.31 14.12
N SER A 72 7.90 -14.10 15.07
CA SER A 72 6.53 -14.63 15.02
C SER A 72 5.56 -13.74 14.24
N ALA A 73 5.96 -12.49 13.97
CA ALA A 73 5.17 -11.50 13.25
C ALA A 73 6.05 -10.53 12.47
N ILE A 74 5.44 -9.81 11.53
CA ILE A 74 6.06 -8.74 10.74
C ILE A 74 5.24 -7.45 10.83
N ASN A 75 5.84 -6.34 10.39
CA ASN A 75 5.10 -5.16 9.93
C ASN A 75 5.00 -5.18 8.40
N LEU A 76 3.91 -4.64 7.86
CA LEU A 76 3.72 -4.41 6.43
C LEU A 76 3.69 -2.92 6.13
N ILE A 77 4.39 -2.52 5.08
CA ILE A 77 4.27 -1.20 4.46
C ILE A 77 3.76 -1.40 3.04
N GLY A 78 2.60 -0.87 2.71
CA GLY A 78 2.07 -0.91 1.35
C GLY A 78 1.99 0.49 0.75
N HIS A 79 2.67 0.75 -0.36
CA HIS A 79 2.54 2.02 -1.07
C HIS A 79 1.53 1.90 -2.22
N SER A 80 0.63 2.88 -2.36
CA SER A 80 -0.35 2.92 -3.44
C SER A 80 -1.09 1.57 -3.54
N ALA A 81 -1.02 0.86 -4.68
CA ALA A 81 -1.61 -0.46 -4.82
C ALA A 81 -1.12 -1.52 -3.82
N GLY A 82 0.14 -1.42 -3.37
CA GLY A 82 0.69 -2.32 -2.37
C GLY A 82 -0.15 -2.37 -1.10
N GLY A 83 -0.72 -1.25 -0.65
CA GLY A 83 -1.52 -1.24 0.58
C GLY A 83 -2.81 -2.06 0.50
N TRP A 84 -3.56 -1.98 -0.60
CA TRP A 84 -4.77 -2.78 -0.75
C TRP A 84 -4.46 -4.23 -1.17
N ILE A 85 -3.33 -4.50 -1.84
CA ILE A 85 -2.85 -5.87 -2.06
C ILE A 85 -2.44 -6.53 -0.74
N SER A 86 -1.78 -5.80 0.17
CA SER A 86 -1.49 -6.28 1.52
C SER A 86 -2.76 -6.61 2.30
N ARG A 87 -3.85 -5.85 2.12
CA ARG A 87 -5.15 -6.19 2.72
C ARG A 87 -5.75 -7.49 2.15
N ILE A 88 -5.55 -7.78 0.85
CA ILE A 88 -5.90 -9.09 0.28
C ILE A 88 -5.10 -10.20 0.96
N TYR A 89 -3.78 -10.03 1.08
CA TYR A 89 -2.90 -11.02 1.72
C TYR A 89 -3.24 -11.29 3.18
N MET A 90 -3.64 -10.26 3.93
CA MET A 90 -4.09 -10.42 5.31
C MET A 90 -5.45 -11.13 5.43
N GLY A 91 -6.30 -10.99 4.41
CA GLY A 91 -7.68 -11.44 4.34
C GLY A 91 -7.88 -12.94 4.60
N GLU A 92 -8.97 -13.37 5.21
CA GLU A 92 -9.28 -14.80 5.42
C GLU A 92 -9.93 -15.45 4.20
N LEU A 93 -10.68 -14.69 3.40
CA LEU A 93 -11.35 -15.17 2.21
C LEU A 93 -10.38 -15.30 1.03
N PRO A 94 -10.44 -16.43 0.31
CA PRO A 94 -9.69 -16.62 -0.94
C PRO A 94 -9.89 -15.49 -1.95
N TYR A 95 -8.78 -14.98 -2.49
CA TYR A 95 -8.79 -14.07 -3.61
C TYR A 95 -8.81 -14.86 -4.93
N SER A 96 -9.94 -15.51 -5.22
CA SER A 96 -10.15 -16.33 -6.43
C SER A 96 -11.12 -15.68 -7.44
N ILE A 97 -11.41 -14.38 -7.29
CA ILE A 97 -12.37 -13.61 -8.12
C ILE A 97 -12.02 -13.54 -9.62
N HIS A 98 -10.84 -14.03 -10.03
CA HIS A 98 -10.39 -14.11 -11.43
C HIS A 98 -10.32 -15.54 -11.97
N GLY A 99 -10.56 -16.57 -11.13
CA GLY A 99 -10.56 -17.98 -11.54
C GLY A 99 -9.19 -18.52 -11.96
N ASP A 100 -8.10 -17.86 -11.58
CA ASP A 100 -6.72 -18.20 -11.95
C ASP A 100 -5.94 -18.92 -10.82
N VAL A 101 -6.61 -19.23 -9.72
CA VAL A 101 -6.05 -19.86 -8.53
C VAL A 101 -7.13 -20.65 -7.78
N THR A 102 -6.74 -21.69 -7.06
CA THR A 102 -7.59 -22.48 -6.15
C THR A 102 -7.57 -21.92 -4.74
N ASP A 103 -8.60 -22.25 -3.95
CA ASP A 103 -8.79 -21.75 -2.58
C ASP A 103 -7.77 -22.33 -1.55
N ASP A 104 -6.84 -23.18 -1.97
CA ASP A 104 -5.77 -23.76 -1.15
C ASP A 104 -4.38 -23.19 -1.48
N ALA A 105 -4.29 -22.14 -2.30
CA ALA A 105 -3.01 -21.58 -2.76
C ALA A 105 -2.12 -20.98 -1.66
N GLY A 106 -2.66 -20.77 -0.45
CA GLY A 106 -1.88 -20.28 0.70
C GLY A 106 -1.36 -18.85 0.55
N LEU A 107 -2.08 -18.01 -0.20
CA LEU A 107 -1.70 -16.61 -0.50
C LEU A 107 -2.52 -15.58 0.29
N TRP A 108 -3.19 -16.01 1.35
CA TRP A 108 -4.04 -15.19 2.21
C TRP A 108 -3.99 -15.75 3.65
N HIS A 109 -4.81 -15.21 4.54
CA HIS A 109 -4.86 -15.52 5.97
C HIS A 109 -3.58 -15.11 6.71
N ALA A 110 -2.96 -14.00 6.28
CA ALA A 110 -1.72 -13.51 6.88
C ALA A 110 -1.91 -12.67 8.15
N HIS A 111 -3.13 -12.21 8.44
CA HIS A 111 -3.38 -11.35 9.60
C HIS A 111 -2.86 -11.88 10.96
N PRO A 112 -2.74 -13.20 11.25
CA PRO A 112 -2.24 -13.65 12.55
C PRO A 112 -0.75 -13.33 12.80
N TYR A 113 0.03 -13.11 11.74
CA TYR A 113 1.47 -12.79 11.83
C TYR A 113 1.80 -11.40 11.26
N VAL A 114 0.81 -10.52 11.13
CA VAL A 114 1.00 -9.10 10.81
C VAL A 114 0.64 -8.27 12.05
N SER A 115 1.59 -7.50 12.57
CA SER A 115 1.36 -6.63 13.73
C SER A 115 0.82 -5.26 13.31
N THR A 116 1.41 -4.66 12.28
CA THR A 116 1.04 -3.35 11.76
C THR A 116 0.96 -3.36 10.24
N LEU A 117 -0.04 -2.69 9.68
CA LEU A 117 -0.10 -2.30 8.27
C LEU A 117 -0.03 -0.77 8.18
N VAL A 118 1.07 -0.25 7.63
CA VAL A 118 1.19 1.15 7.22
C VAL A 118 0.88 1.26 5.74
N THR A 119 -0.06 2.12 5.36
CA THR A 119 -0.35 2.43 3.96
C THR A 119 0.13 3.83 3.60
N LEU A 120 0.81 3.95 2.46
CA LEU A 120 1.39 5.20 1.97
C LEU A 120 0.65 5.60 0.69
N GLY A 121 -0.23 6.60 0.76
CA GLY A 121 -1.01 7.07 -0.40
C GLY A 121 -1.87 6.00 -1.06
N THR A 122 -2.29 4.97 -0.32
CA THR A 122 -3.07 3.84 -0.84
C THR A 122 -4.53 4.22 -1.00
N PRO A 123 -5.12 4.17 -2.21
CA PRO A 123 -6.56 4.29 -2.35
C PRO A 123 -7.25 3.03 -1.77
N HIS A 124 -8.17 3.22 -0.82
CA HIS A 124 -9.00 2.18 -0.21
C HIS A 124 -10.37 2.03 -0.89
N ILE A 125 -10.67 2.92 -1.83
CA ILE A 125 -11.84 2.91 -2.71
C ILE A 125 -11.39 3.27 -4.13
N SER A 126 -12.15 2.87 -5.13
CA SER A 126 -11.95 3.33 -6.51
C SER A 126 -13.26 3.31 -7.30
N GLY A 127 -13.52 4.39 -8.05
CA GLY A 127 -14.53 4.42 -9.11
C GLY A 127 -13.98 4.04 -10.49
N GLU A 128 -12.67 3.81 -10.61
CA GLU A 128 -12.02 3.48 -11.87
C GLU A 128 -12.31 2.03 -12.27
N ARG A 129 -12.85 1.83 -13.48
CA ARG A 129 -13.30 0.52 -14.00
C ARG A 129 -12.27 -0.60 -13.82
N TRP A 130 -10.98 -0.32 -14.00
CA TRP A 130 -9.92 -1.32 -13.99
C TRP A 130 -9.54 -1.75 -12.56
N THR A 131 -9.37 -0.82 -11.63
CA THR A 131 -8.98 -1.14 -10.26
C THR A 131 -10.18 -1.52 -9.39
N ARG A 132 -11.40 -1.13 -9.79
CA ARG A 132 -12.64 -1.34 -9.06
C ARG A 132 -12.88 -2.80 -8.67
N LYS A 133 -12.76 -3.77 -9.59
CA LYS A 133 -13.04 -5.19 -9.27
C LYS A 133 -12.23 -5.70 -8.06
N ASN A 134 -10.95 -5.35 -8.00
CA ASN A 134 -10.04 -5.80 -6.94
C ASN A 134 -10.25 -5.01 -5.64
N LEU A 135 -10.45 -3.70 -5.74
CA LEU A 135 -10.72 -2.86 -4.57
C LEU A 135 -12.10 -3.10 -3.96
N ASP A 136 -13.10 -3.41 -4.78
CA ASP A 136 -14.45 -3.80 -4.35
C ASP A 136 -14.41 -5.09 -3.55
N PHE A 137 -13.61 -6.09 -3.98
CA PHE A 137 -13.36 -7.29 -3.17
C PHE A 137 -12.79 -6.93 -1.78
N VAL A 138 -11.79 -6.06 -1.71
CA VAL A 138 -11.20 -5.66 -0.42
C VAL A 138 -12.20 -4.88 0.44
N LYS A 139 -12.90 -3.92 -0.15
CA LYS A 139 -13.85 -3.04 0.54
C LYS A 139 -15.02 -3.82 1.12
N MET A 140 -15.58 -4.78 0.37
CA MET A 140 -16.74 -5.53 0.80
C MET A 140 -16.40 -6.60 1.83
N ASN A 141 -15.25 -7.26 1.70
CA ASN A 141 -14.88 -8.38 2.58
C ASN A 141 -14.10 -7.94 3.82
N TYR A 142 -13.37 -6.83 3.75
CA TYR A 142 -12.50 -6.35 4.82
C TYR A 142 -12.72 -4.85 5.11
N PRO A 143 -13.95 -4.38 5.40
CA PRO A 143 -14.21 -2.95 5.59
C PRO A 143 -13.39 -2.34 6.73
N GLY A 144 -12.95 -1.10 6.54
CA GLY A 144 -12.16 -0.38 7.53
C GLY A 144 -10.86 -1.08 7.95
N ALA A 145 -10.39 -0.75 9.15
CA ALA A 145 -9.39 -1.49 9.90
C ALA A 145 -9.99 -2.81 10.42
N PHE A 146 -10.17 -3.75 9.49
CA PHE A 146 -10.99 -4.95 9.71
C PHE A 146 -10.48 -5.86 10.83
N TYR A 147 -9.17 -6.07 10.93
CA TYR A 147 -8.57 -6.97 11.92
C TYR A 147 -8.21 -6.21 13.21
N PRO A 148 -8.89 -6.44 14.34
CA PRO A 148 -8.67 -5.65 15.57
C PRO A 148 -7.30 -5.87 16.22
N LYS A 149 -6.63 -6.98 15.92
CA LYS A 149 -5.28 -7.28 16.41
C LYS A 149 -4.18 -6.66 15.54
N VAL A 150 -4.52 -6.11 14.38
CA VAL A 150 -3.58 -5.45 13.47
C VAL A 150 -3.72 -3.95 13.64
N ARG A 151 -2.61 -3.26 13.84
CA ARG A 151 -2.57 -1.79 13.85
C ARG A 151 -2.62 -1.28 12.40
N TYR A 152 -3.65 -0.53 12.03
CA TYR A 152 -3.73 0.12 10.72
C TYR A 152 -3.30 1.58 10.84
N VAL A 153 -2.35 1.99 10.00
CA VAL A 153 -1.90 3.38 9.89
C VAL A 153 -1.99 3.80 8.44
N CYS A 154 -2.80 4.80 8.14
CA CYS A 154 -3.03 5.27 6.79
C CYS A 154 -2.45 6.67 6.63
N VAL A 155 -1.42 6.80 5.80
CA VAL A 155 -0.68 8.04 5.58
C VAL A 155 -1.09 8.64 4.24
N ALA A 156 -1.69 9.82 4.28
CA ALA A 156 -2.13 10.60 3.13
C ALA A 156 -1.25 11.84 2.94
N GLY A 157 -0.75 12.04 1.73
CA GLY A 157 -0.05 13.25 1.33
C GLY A 157 -1.03 14.36 0.93
N LYS A 158 -0.71 15.59 1.31
CA LYS A 158 -1.47 16.79 0.93
C LYS A 158 -0.54 17.79 0.24
N SER A 159 -0.45 17.68 -1.08
CA SER A 159 0.45 18.53 -1.88
C SER A 159 -0.22 19.19 -3.07
N ILE A 160 -1.22 18.55 -3.67
CA ILE A 160 -1.86 19.04 -4.89
C ILE A 160 -3.37 19.04 -4.72
N PHE A 161 -3.96 20.24 -4.81
CA PHE A 161 -5.39 20.41 -5.00
C PHE A 161 -5.74 20.09 -6.45
N GLY A 162 -6.67 19.15 -6.66
CA GLY A 162 -7.18 18.84 -7.98
C GLY A 162 -8.06 19.98 -8.49
N ALA A 163 -7.74 20.53 -9.66
CA ALA A 163 -8.60 21.49 -10.34
C ALA A 163 -8.48 21.33 -11.86
N ARG A 164 -9.50 21.77 -12.59
CA ARG A 164 -9.55 21.73 -14.06
C ARG A 164 -8.72 22.87 -14.69
N ARG A 165 -7.45 22.98 -14.32
CA ARG A 165 -6.50 23.97 -14.85
C ARG A 165 -5.12 23.35 -15.11
N PRO A 166 -4.27 23.97 -15.95
CA PRO A 166 -2.93 23.47 -16.24
C PRO A 166 -2.13 23.17 -14.96
N GLY A 167 -1.43 22.03 -14.94
CA GLY A 167 -0.66 21.57 -13.78
C GLY A 167 -1.44 20.85 -12.68
N GLN A 168 -2.78 20.95 -12.65
CA GLN A 168 -3.64 20.30 -11.65
C GLN A 168 -4.65 19.31 -12.25
N TRP A 169 -4.75 19.27 -13.58
CA TRP A 169 -5.71 18.44 -14.30
C TRP A 169 -5.49 16.94 -14.08
N LEU A 170 -4.23 16.47 -14.00
CA LEU A 170 -3.93 15.06 -13.72
C LEU A 170 -4.50 14.63 -12.36
N ALA A 171 -4.19 15.41 -11.33
CA ALA A 171 -4.68 15.20 -9.97
C ALA A 171 -6.22 15.23 -9.94
N HIS A 172 -6.84 16.24 -10.54
CA HIS A 172 -8.30 16.32 -10.63
C HIS A 172 -8.93 15.08 -11.28
N SER A 173 -8.39 14.66 -12.42
CA SER A 173 -8.90 13.49 -13.15
C SER A 173 -8.72 12.20 -12.34
N SER A 174 -7.57 12.02 -11.71
CA SER A 174 -7.30 10.88 -10.83
C SER A 174 -8.26 10.86 -9.63
N TYR A 175 -8.39 11.98 -8.91
CA TYR A 175 -9.25 12.08 -7.73
C TYR A 175 -10.72 11.82 -8.08
N LYS A 176 -11.18 12.39 -9.20
CA LYS A 176 -12.54 12.15 -9.70
C LYS A 176 -12.80 10.68 -10.03
N LEU A 177 -11.83 9.99 -10.61
CA LEU A 177 -11.93 8.55 -10.86
C LEU A 177 -11.90 7.73 -9.57
N THR A 178 -11.14 8.16 -8.56
CA THR A 178 -10.97 7.43 -7.30
C THR A 178 -12.16 7.61 -6.34
N CYS A 179 -12.55 8.84 -6.01
CA CYS A 179 -13.59 9.13 -5.02
C CYS A 179 -14.82 9.88 -5.58
N GLY A 180 -14.89 10.11 -6.88
CA GLY A 180 -16.02 10.82 -7.51
C GLY A 180 -15.92 12.35 -7.46
N ASN A 181 -15.02 12.91 -6.63
CA ASN A 181 -14.74 14.34 -6.54
C ASN A 181 -13.33 14.67 -7.04
N GLY A 182 -13.23 15.49 -8.08
CA GLY A 182 -11.95 15.96 -8.62
C GLY A 182 -11.38 17.19 -7.91
N GLU A 183 -12.23 17.94 -7.21
CA GLU A 183 -11.89 19.20 -6.53
C GLU A 183 -11.62 18.95 -5.05
N THR A 184 -10.52 18.24 -4.79
CA THR A 184 -10.10 17.85 -3.45
C THR A 184 -8.58 17.85 -3.32
N TRP A 185 -8.08 17.71 -2.09
CA TRP A 185 -6.66 17.60 -1.78
C TRP A 185 -6.18 16.14 -1.84
N GLY A 186 -4.93 15.98 -2.27
CA GLY A 186 -4.25 14.69 -2.29
C GLY A 186 -2.77 14.85 -2.62
N ASP A 187 -2.13 13.73 -2.91
CA ASP A 187 -0.70 13.62 -3.15
C ASP A 187 -0.30 13.76 -4.64
N GLY A 188 -1.26 14.16 -5.47
CA GLY A 188 -1.16 14.25 -6.93
C GLY A 188 -1.81 13.08 -7.67
N ILE A 189 -2.07 11.95 -7.00
CA ILE A 189 -2.66 10.74 -7.58
C ILE A 189 -3.81 10.23 -6.72
N THR A 190 -3.61 10.07 -5.41
CA THR A 190 -4.61 9.59 -4.47
C THR A 190 -5.18 10.77 -3.67
N PRO A 191 -6.51 10.97 -3.64
CA PRO A 191 -7.13 11.97 -2.77
C PRO A 191 -7.11 11.50 -1.31
N ILE A 192 -7.00 12.44 -0.36
CA ILE A 192 -6.92 12.14 1.08
C ILE A 192 -8.09 11.26 1.55
N GLU A 193 -9.30 11.56 1.09
CA GLU A 193 -10.51 10.82 1.41
C GLU A 193 -10.41 9.33 1.06
N ALA A 194 -9.78 9.01 -0.07
CA ALA A 194 -9.57 7.62 -0.47
C ALA A 194 -8.36 6.98 0.23
N ALA A 195 -7.41 7.77 0.70
CA ALA A 195 -6.23 7.30 1.43
C ALA A 195 -6.52 6.94 2.89
N HIS A 196 -7.55 7.54 3.48
CA HIS A 196 -7.98 7.23 4.84
C HIS A 196 -8.84 5.96 4.90
N LEU A 197 -8.80 5.31 6.05
CA LEU A 197 -9.56 4.09 6.33
C LEU A 197 -10.26 4.21 7.69
N GLU A 198 -11.54 3.86 7.73
CA GLU A 198 -12.31 3.86 8.99
C GLU A 198 -11.67 2.94 10.02
N GLY A 199 -11.57 3.39 11.28
CA GLY A 199 -10.95 2.64 12.38
C GLY A 199 -9.42 2.59 12.36
N ALA A 200 -8.76 3.15 11.34
CA ALA A 200 -7.31 3.27 11.30
C ALA A 200 -6.80 4.57 11.97
N THR A 201 -5.53 4.59 12.32
CA THR A 201 -4.82 5.84 12.58
C THR A 201 -4.57 6.55 11.25
N ASN A 202 -5.32 7.62 10.99
CA ASN A 202 -5.24 8.36 9.74
C ASN A 202 -4.36 9.62 9.90
N LEU A 203 -3.31 9.72 9.10
CA LEU A 203 -2.33 10.82 9.13
C LEU A 203 -2.38 11.59 7.82
N VAL A 204 -2.39 12.93 7.90
CA VAL A 204 -2.25 13.81 6.73
C VAL A 204 -0.93 14.57 6.86
N ILE A 205 -0.09 14.51 5.82
CA ILE A 205 1.21 15.17 5.80
C ILE A 205 1.26 16.19 4.66
N GLU A 206 1.50 17.45 5.02
CA GLU A 206 1.60 18.56 4.07
C GLU A 206 2.82 18.43 3.16
N GLY A 207 2.67 18.81 1.90
CA GLY A 207 3.75 18.83 0.90
C GLY A 207 4.14 17.47 0.33
N VAL A 208 3.67 16.36 0.89
CA VAL A 208 4.01 15.00 0.47
C VAL A 208 3.32 14.63 -0.85
N LYS A 209 4.11 14.13 -1.79
CA LYS A 209 3.67 13.66 -3.11
C LYS A 209 3.63 12.13 -3.19
N HIS A 210 2.94 11.63 -4.21
CA HIS A 210 2.64 10.20 -4.34
C HIS A 210 3.87 9.31 -4.43
N SER A 211 4.76 9.58 -5.39
CA SER A 211 5.78 8.62 -5.83
C SER A 211 7.21 9.05 -5.47
N PRO A 212 8.11 8.08 -5.20
CA PRO A 212 9.55 8.34 -5.08
C PRO A 212 10.19 8.97 -6.32
N ARG A 213 9.53 8.88 -7.49
CA ARG A 213 10.00 9.48 -8.75
C ARG A 213 9.51 10.91 -8.97
N THR A 214 8.56 11.37 -8.17
CA THR A 214 8.03 12.74 -8.31
C THR A 214 9.01 13.72 -7.65
N PRO A 215 9.45 14.80 -8.33
CA PRO A 215 10.32 15.79 -7.72
C PRO A 215 9.72 16.39 -6.44
N GLY A 216 10.52 16.47 -5.38
CA GLY A 216 10.10 16.94 -4.06
C GLY A 216 10.10 15.83 -3.01
N ILE A 217 9.34 16.01 -1.94
CA ILE A 217 9.23 15.04 -0.85
C ILE A 217 8.09 14.05 -1.11
N TRP A 218 8.29 12.80 -0.70
CA TRP A 218 7.32 11.72 -0.79
C TRP A 218 7.28 10.96 0.54
N TYR A 219 6.39 9.97 0.65
CA TYR A 219 6.17 9.23 1.91
C TYR A 219 7.43 8.62 2.54
N GLY A 220 8.40 8.22 1.71
CA GLY A 220 9.67 7.64 2.14
C GLY A 220 10.85 8.62 2.15
N SER A 221 10.61 9.93 2.07
CA SER A 221 11.64 10.94 2.35
C SER A 221 12.02 10.91 3.84
N PRO A 222 13.31 11.01 4.23
CA PRO A 222 13.75 10.89 5.64
C PRO A 222 12.98 11.79 6.63
N GLU A 223 12.70 13.03 6.24
CA GLU A 223 11.93 14.00 7.01
C GLU A 223 10.45 13.61 7.17
N VAL A 224 9.91 12.85 6.21
CA VAL A 224 8.52 12.38 6.23
C VAL A 224 8.41 11.09 7.05
N ILE A 225 9.39 10.19 6.95
CA ILE A 225 9.43 8.91 7.68
C ILE A 225 9.25 9.13 9.20
N GLN A 226 9.82 10.20 9.75
CA GLN A 226 9.72 10.53 11.19
C GLN A 226 8.28 10.71 11.68
N SER A 227 7.35 11.08 10.78
CA SER A 227 5.94 11.29 11.14
C SER A 227 5.13 10.00 11.32
N TRP A 228 5.62 8.86 10.82
CA TRP A 228 4.87 7.60 10.83
C TRP A 228 5.68 6.36 11.22
N ALA A 229 7.02 6.39 11.19
CA ALA A 229 7.83 5.20 11.50
C ALA A 229 7.70 4.72 12.94
N SER A 230 7.35 5.60 13.89
CA SER A 230 7.13 5.21 15.29
C SER A 230 5.99 4.20 15.45
N TYR A 231 5.07 4.10 14.49
CA TYR A 231 3.99 3.10 14.54
C TYR A 231 4.46 1.67 14.21
N LEU A 232 5.68 1.49 13.70
CA LEU A 232 6.29 0.18 13.48
C LEU A 232 6.86 -0.45 14.76
N ALA A 233 6.92 0.31 15.86
CA ALA A 233 7.42 -0.12 17.17
C ALA A 233 6.37 -0.83 18.03
#